data_AF-A0A1G9NVY2-F1
#
_entry.id   AF-A0A1G9NVY2-F1
#
_cell.length_a   1.000
_cell.length_b   1.000
_cell.length_c   1.000
_cell.angle_alpha   90.00
_cell.angle_beta   90.00
_cell.angle_gamma   90.00
#
_symmetry.space_group_name_H-M   'P 1'
#
loop_
_entity.id
_entity.type
_entity.pdbx_description
1 polymer ?
#
loop_
_entity_poly.entity_id
_entity_poly.type
_entity_poly.pdbx_seq_one_letter_code
_entity_poly.pdbx_strand_id
1 'polypeptide(L)'
;MEMNNNNLNAFREDFTNAVRFLQDKYGVTISLGRITYGDERFSAKMTVINGIDPEHVARNQFDADVWRYEHLGLQKEMYNRIFLAEDGKRYAVQGFNPRARKWPIMAKRISDGS
;
A
#
# COMPACT_ATOMS: atom_id res chain seq x y z
N MET A 1 -15.37 16.92 -19.65
CA MET A 1 -15.81 15.80 -18.79
C MET A 1 -16.52 16.42 -17.59
N GLU A 2 -17.72 15.96 -17.25
CA GLU A 2 -18.35 16.37 -15.98
C GLU A 2 -17.56 15.82 -14.79
N MET A 3 -17.26 16.66 -13.82
CA MET A 3 -16.51 16.29 -12.61
C MET A 3 -17.44 15.59 -11.62
N ASN A 4 -17.57 14.27 -11.79
CA ASN A 4 -18.34 13.42 -10.89
C ASN A 4 -17.59 12.11 -10.61
N ASN A 5 -18.02 11.39 -9.58
CA ASN A 5 -17.35 10.16 -9.14
C ASN A 5 -17.24 9.10 -10.23
N ASN A 6 -18.26 8.94 -11.09
CA ASN A 6 -18.27 7.91 -12.12
C ASN A 6 -17.20 8.20 -13.19
N ASN A 7 -17.17 9.43 -13.70
CA ASN A 7 -16.21 9.87 -14.70
C ASN A 7 -14.77 9.86 -14.19
N LEU A 8 -14.56 10.21 -12.91
CA LEU A 8 -13.24 10.20 -12.29
C LEU A 8 -12.75 8.78 -11.98
N ASN A 9 -13.65 7.84 -11.71
CA ASN A 9 -13.30 6.42 -11.61
C ASN A 9 -12.90 5.84 -12.97
N ALA A 10 -13.65 6.15 -14.04
CA ALA A 10 -13.29 5.78 -15.40
C ALA A 10 -11.92 6.39 -15.80
N PHE A 11 -11.70 7.68 -15.51
CA PHE A 11 -10.40 8.31 -15.71
C PHE A 11 -9.27 7.59 -14.96
N ARG A 12 -9.50 7.13 -13.73
CA ARG A 12 -8.49 6.38 -12.97
C ARG A 12 -8.13 5.08 -13.69
N GLU A 13 -9.11 4.35 -14.20
CA GLU A 13 -8.87 3.11 -14.95
C GLU A 13 -8.08 3.38 -16.24
N ASP A 14 -8.49 4.39 -17.01
CA ASP A 14 -7.79 4.81 -18.23
C ASP A 14 -6.36 5.27 -17.93
N PHE A 15 -6.16 6.05 -16.87
CA PHE A 15 -4.84 6.46 -16.41
C PHE A 15 -3.98 5.25 -16.07
N THR A 16 -4.49 4.30 -15.27
CA THR A 16 -3.78 3.08 -14.89
C THR A 16 -3.37 2.28 -16.13
N ASN A 17 -4.26 2.17 -17.13
CA ASN A 17 -3.96 1.49 -18.38
C ASN A 17 -2.90 2.23 -19.20
N ALA A 18 -2.99 3.56 -19.30
CA ALA A 18 -2.04 4.38 -20.07
C ALA A 18 -0.62 4.34 -19.48
N VAL A 19 -0.48 4.28 -18.15
CA VAL A 19 0.83 4.27 -17.49
C VAL A 19 1.46 2.88 -17.39
N ARG A 20 0.74 1.79 -17.72
CA ARG A 20 1.28 0.41 -17.67
C ARG A 20 2.59 0.26 -18.43
N PHE A 21 2.67 0.82 -19.64
CA PHE A 21 3.90 0.77 -20.42
C PHE A 21 5.09 1.42 -19.69
N LEU A 22 4.85 2.51 -18.96
CA LEU A 22 5.91 3.16 -18.16
C LEU A 22 6.29 2.30 -16.96
N GLN A 23 5.32 1.67 -16.31
CA GLN A 23 5.58 0.73 -15.21
C GLN A 23 6.49 -0.41 -15.67
N ASP A 24 6.17 -1.04 -16.79
CA ASP A 24 6.94 -2.15 -17.36
C ASP A 24 8.34 -1.69 -17.80
N LYS A 25 8.42 -0.54 -18.49
CA LYS A 25 9.68 0.02 -18.99
C LYS A 25 10.66 0.37 -17.87
N TYR A 26 10.18 0.93 -16.77
CA TYR A 26 11.02 1.43 -15.69
C TYR A 26 11.08 0.49 -14.48
N GLY A 27 10.33 -0.62 -14.48
CA GLY A 27 10.29 -1.52 -13.34
C GLY A 27 9.66 -0.89 -12.10
N VAL A 28 8.64 -0.04 -12.27
CA VAL A 28 8.02 0.75 -11.19
C VAL A 28 6.52 0.53 -11.12
N THR A 29 5.92 0.75 -9.96
CA THR A 29 4.47 0.81 -9.78
C THR A 29 4.06 2.27 -9.64
N ILE A 30 3.15 2.73 -10.51
CA ILE A 30 2.60 4.09 -10.53
C ILE A 30 1.17 4.01 -10.02
N SER A 31 0.85 4.81 -9.01
CA SER A 31 -0.50 4.85 -8.42
C SER A 31 -1.01 6.28 -8.30
N LEU A 32 -2.32 6.44 -8.48
CA LEU A 32 -3.02 7.69 -8.28
C LEU A 32 -3.79 7.64 -6.96
N GLY A 33 -3.49 8.56 -6.06
CA GLY A 33 -4.15 8.69 -4.76
C GLY A 33 -5.61 9.13 -4.87
N ARG A 34 -6.20 9.51 -3.73
CA ARG A 34 -7.57 10.06 -3.71
C ARG A 34 -7.67 11.27 -4.65
N ILE A 35 -8.67 11.24 -5.51
CA ILE A 35 -8.99 12.37 -6.39
C ILE A 35 -9.92 13.31 -5.59
N THR A 36 -9.54 14.57 -5.51
CA THR A 36 -10.39 15.67 -5.04
C THR A 36 -10.79 16.48 -6.25
N TYR A 37 -12.07 16.81 -6.38
CA TYR A 37 -12.57 17.56 -7.53
C TYR A 37 -13.50 18.69 -7.11
N GLY A 38 -13.47 19.77 -7.89
CA GLY A 38 -14.48 20.82 -7.91
C GLY A 38 -15.08 20.90 -9.32
N ASP A 39 -15.74 22.02 -9.62
CA ASP A 39 -16.53 22.12 -10.86
C ASP A 39 -15.67 22.14 -12.13
N GLU A 40 -14.46 22.72 -12.06
CA GLU A 40 -13.59 22.92 -13.23
C GLU A 40 -12.31 22.07 -13.23
N ARG A 41 -11.92 21.53 -12.07
CA ARG A 41 -10.65 20.83 -11.92
C ARG A 41 -10.71 19.71 -10.89
N PHE A 42 -9.93 18.66 -11.14
CA PHE A 42 -9.61 17.65 -10.14
C PHE A 42 -8.12 17.66 -9.86
N SER A 43 -7.74 17.12 -8.71
CA SER A 43 -6.36 16.99 -8.27
C SER A 43 -6.18 15.67 -7.55
N ALA A 44 -5.05 15.01 -7.80
CA ALA A 44 -4.67 13.77 -7.14
C ALA A 44 -3.16 13.70 -7.01
N LYS A 45 -2.70 13.07 -5.93
CA LYS A 45 -1.28 12.80 -5.73
C LYS A 45 -0.89 11.55 -6.51
N MET A 46 0.08 11.67 -7.42
CA MET A 46 0.73 10.51 -8.03
C MET A 46 1.86 10.02 -7.12
N THR A 47 1.97 8.71 -6.95
CA THR A 47 3.06 8.06 -6.21
C THR A 47 3.70 7.00 -7.09
N VAL A 48 5.04 6.98 -7.13
CA VAL A 48 5.82 6.00 -7.87
C VAL A 48 6.67 5.22 -6.87
N ILE A 49 6.62 3.90 -6.96
CA ILE A 49 7.41 3.00 -6.10
C ILE A 49 8.22 2.08 -7.00
N ASN A 50 9.47 1.79 -6.61
CA ASN A 50 10.30 0.83 -7.33
C ASN A 50 9.77 -0.60 -7.13
N GLY A 51 9.66 -1.35 -8.22
CA GLY A 51 9.10 -2.70 -8.27
C GLY A 51 7.74 -2.77 -8.94
N ILE A 52 7.50 -3.86 -9.68
CA ILE A 52 6.19 -4.20 -10.28
C ILE A 52 5.47 -5.26 -9.42
N ASP A 53 6.22 -6.09 -8.71
CA ASP A 53 5.68 -7.12 -7.83
C ASP A 53 5.05 -6.47 -6.57
N PRO A 54 3.73 -6.65 -6.34
CA PRO A 54 3.05 -6.11 -5.15
C PRO A 54 3.71 -6.53 -3.84
N GLU A 55 4.28 -7.73 -3.78
CA GLU A 55 4.96 -8.25 -2.59
C GLU A 55 6.30 -7.54 -2.37
N HIS A 56 7.04 -7.31 -3.45
CA HIS A 56 8.28 -6.53 -3.41
C HIS A 56 8.02 -5.07 -3.01
N VAL A 57 6.96 -4.46 -3.55
CA VAL A 57 6.53 -3.10 -3.20
C VAL A 57 6.13 -3.01 -1.72
N ALA A 58 5.32 -3.96 -1.23
CA ALA A 58 4.91 -4.02 0.17
C ALA A 58 6.11 -4.20 1.12
N ARG A 59 7.06 -5.08 0.76
CA ARG A 59 8.31 -5.25 1.50
C ARG A 59 9.16 -3.98 1.51
N ASN A 60 9.34 -3.31 0.37
CA ASN A 60 10.10 -2.07 0.29
C ASN A 60 9.49 -0.97 1.16
N GLN A 61 8.15 -0.89 1.19
CA GLN A 61 7.44 0.04 2.07
C GLN A 61 7.66 -0.31 3.55
N PHE A 62 7.60 -1.60 3.91
CA PHE A 62 7.91 -2.05 5.26
C PHE A 62 9.32 -1.65 5.68
N ASP A 63 10.32 -1.94 4.85
CA ASP A 63 11.73 -1.64 5.11
C ASP A 63 11.99 -0.13 5.23
N ALA A 64 11.24 0.69 4.48
CA ALA A 64 11.33 2.16 4.54
C ALA A 64 10.68 2.76 5.79
N ASP A 65 9.72 2.07 6.42
CA ASP A 65 8.97 2.56 7.58
C ASP A 65 9.43 1.94 8.91
N VAL A 66 10.05 0.76 8.91
CA VAL A 66 10.37 -0.01 10.13
C VAL A 66 11.28 0.74 11.11
N TRP A 67 12.19 1.58 10.61
CA TRP A 67 13.09 2.38 11.44
C TRP A 67 12.32 3.27 12.45
N ARG A 68 11.09 3.68 12.13
CA ARG A 68 10.24 4.48 13.03
C ARG A 68 9.77 3.69 14.25
N TYR A 69 9.81 2.37 14.17
CA TYR A 69 9.22 1.45 15.13
C TYR A 69 10.24 0.47 15.74
N GLU A 70 11.54 0.68 15.50
CA GLU A 70 12.62 -0.11 16.12
C GLU A 70 12.56 -0.09 17.65
N HIS A 71 12.10 1.01 18.25
CA HIS A 71 11.87 1.13 19.70
C HIS A 71 10.81 0.18 20.26
N LEU A 72 9.98 -0.43 19.39
CA LEU A 72 9.01 -1.49 19.73
C LEU A 72 9.58 -2.90 19.46
N GLY A 73 10.87 -3.01 19.12
CA GLY A 73 11.54 -4.27 18.78
C GLY A 73 11.28 -4.76 17.36
N LEU A 74 10.79 -3.89 16.46
CA LEU A 74 10.51 -4.23 15.06
C LEU A 74 11.77 -4.10 14.20
N GLN A 75 11.99 -5.07 13.32
CA GLN A 75 13.14 -5.14 12.43
C GLN A 75 12.70 -5.54 11.00
N LYS A 76 13.55 -5.26 10.00
CA LYS A 76 13.26 -5.53 8.57
C LYS A 76 12.91 -7.00 8.32
N GLU A 77 13.59 -7.89 9.02
CA GLU A 77 13.44 -9.34 8.94
C GLU A 77 12.08 -9.84 9.46
N MET A 78 11.31 -8.98 10.13
CA MET A 78 9.99 -9.31 10.62
C MET A 78 8.89 -9.20 9.56
N TYR A 79 9.19 -8.65 8.38
CA TYR A 79 8.24 -8.68 7.26
C TYR A 79 7.82 -10.13 6.94
N ASN A 80 6.52 -10.39 6.85
CA ASN A 80 5.91 -11.73 6.72
C ASN A 80 6.21 -12.72 7.86
N ARG A 81 6.86 -12.31 8.95
CA ARG A 81 7.09 -13.20 10.09
C ARG A 81 5.76 -13.59 10.73
N ILE A 82 5.55 -14.90 10.85
CA ILE A 82 4.35 -15.48 11.46
C ILE A 82 4.50 -15.47 12.98
N PHE A 83 3.46 -15.04 13.68
CA PHE A 83 3.35 -15.09 15.13
C PHE A 83 1.96 -15.55 15.57
N LEU A 84 1.88 -16.11 16.77
CA LEU A 84 0.63 -16.44 17.45
C LEU A 84 0.19 -15.22 18.26
N ALA A 85 -1.00 -14.70 18.01
CA ALA A 85 -1.57 -13.61 18.79
C ALA A 85 -2.31 -14.13 20.04
N GLU A 86 -2.70 -13.23 20.94
CA GLU A 86 -3.44 -13.57 22.18
C GLU A 86 -4.78 -14.26 21.92
N ASP A 87 -5.37 -14.07 20.74
CA ASP A 87 -6.60 -14.74 20.31
C ASP A 87 -6.39 -16.19 19.81
N GLY A 88 -5.16 -16.72 19.94
CA GLY A 88 -4.78 -18.06 19.51
C GLY A 88 -4.67 -18.24 18.00
N LYS A 89 -4.76 -17.16 17.21
CA LYS A 89 -4.67 -17.23 15.74
C LYS A 89 -3.29 -16.80 15.25
N ARG A 90 -2.92 -17.30 14.08
CA ARG A 90 -1.67 -16.96 13.39
C ARG A 90 -1.84 -15.73 12.52
N TYR A 91 -0.88 -14.83 12.62
CA TYR A 91 -0.81 -13.61 11.82
C TYR A 91 0.59 -13.45 11.25
N ALA A 92 0.69 -12.83 10.07
CA ALA A 92 1.94 -12.35 9.51
C ALA A 92 1.98 -10.82 9.57
N VAL A 93 3.13 -10.26 9.94
CA VAL A 93 3.35 -8.81 9.88
C VAL A 93 3.43 -8.37 8.42
N GLN A 94 2.74 -7.30 8.06
CA GLN A 94 2.65 -6.81 6.67
C GLN A 94 3.12 -5.36 6.51
N GLY A 95 3.12 -4.56 7.58
CA GLY A 95 3.26 -3.12 7.44
C GLY A 95 3.00 -2.35 8.71
N PHE A 96 2.92 -1.03 8.55
CA PHE A 96 2.61 -0.11 9.61
C PHE A 96 1.48 0.85 9.20
N ASN A 97 0.63 1.19 10.15
CA ASN A 97 -0.36 2.25 10.05
C ASN A 97 0.06 3.42 10.95
N PRO A 98 0.71 4.46 10.40
CA PRO A 98 1.17 5.62 11.18
C PRO A 98 0.04 6.38 11.90
N ARG A 99 -1.21 6.20 11.47
CA ARG A 99 -2.38 6.83 12.12
C ARG A 99 -2.79 6.10 13.39
N ALA A 100 -2.44 4.83 13.55
CA ALA A 100 -2.76 4.03 14.72
C ALA A 100 -1.71 4.23 15.81
N ARG A 101 -1.87 5.28 16.62
CA ARG A 101 -0.85 5.75 17.57
C ARG A 101 -0.44 4.72 18.64
N LYS A 102 -1.38 3.87 19.09
CA LYS A 102 -1.12 2.85 20.14
C LYS A 102 -0.66 1.52 19.54
N TRP A 103 -1.19 1.14 18.38
CA TRP A 103 -0.96 -0.15 17.74
C TRP A 103 -0.69 0.05 16.25
N PRO A 104 0.52 0.52 15.88
CA PRO A 104 0.84 0.86 14.51
C PRO A 104 1.10 -0.38 13.64
N ILE A 105 1.19 -1.59 14.19
CA ILE A 105 1.50 -2.81 13.44
C ILE A 105 0.27 -3.26 12.63
N MET A 106 0.45 -3.45 11.33
CA MET A 106 -0.53 -4.11 10.47
C MET A 106 -0.15 -5.58 10.29
N ALA A 107 -1.05 -6.48 10.70
CA ALA A 107 -0.87 -7.91 10.56
C ALA A 107 -2.05 -8.52 9.80
N LYS A 108 -1.76 -9.50 8.93
CA LYS A 108 -2.76 -10.25 8.16
C LYS A 108 -2.93 -11.62 8.79
N ARG A 109 -4.19 -11.99 9.07
CA ARG A 109 -4.52 -13.33 9.56
C ARG A 109 -4.14 -14.37 8.51
N ILE A 110 -3.44 -15.41 8.93
CA ILE A 110 -3.22 -16.60 8.11
C ILE A 110 -4.30 -17.60 8.52
N SER A 111 -5.17 -17.93 7.58
CA SER A 111 -6.07 -19.05 7.74
C SER A 111 -5.30 -20.33 7.41
N ASP A 112 -5.02 -21.13 8.42
CA ASP A 112 -4.72 -22.55 8.22
C ASP A 112 -6.05 -23.16 7.74
N GLY A 113 -6.15 -23.41 6.42
CA GLY A 113 -7.40 -23.87 5.79
C GLY A 113 -8.05 -25.00 6.57
N SER A 114 -9.34 -24.84 6.89
CA SER A 114 -10.24 -25.93 7.32
C SER A 114 -11.15 -26.26 6.16
#